data_AF-A0A6N4V9P6-F1
#
_entry.id   AF-A0A6N4V9P6-F1
#
_cell.length_a   1.000
_cell.length_b   1.000
_cell.length_c   1.000
_cell.angle_alpha   90.00
_cell.angle_beta   90.00
_cell.angle_gamma   90.00
#
_symmetry.space_group_name_H-M   'P 1'
#
loop_
_entity.id
_entity.type
_entity.pdbx_description
1 polymer ?
#
loop_
_entity_poly.entity_id
_entity_poly.type
_entity_poly.pdbx_seq_one_letter_code
_entity_poly.pdbx_strand_id
1 'polypeptide(L)'
;MARDLTVDTDGLQAAAAGSAQAAIEVLNGGTAGATAGTRPSDAGVATVDAAAAALRVRQARRIAGQADSLSSASAGYDDTDGSSADDISVTM
;
A
#
# COMPACT_ATOMS: atom_id res chain seq x y z
N MET A 1 17.49 -8.50 23.70
CA MET A 1 16.25 -8.99 24.35
C MET A 1 15.28 -9.33 23.24
N ALA A 2 15.05 -10.62 22.99
CA ALA A 2 13.97 -11.02 22.11
C ALA A 2 12.66 -10.67 22.82
N ARG A 3 11.81 -9.88 22.17
CA ARG A 3 10.41 -9.74 22.57
C ARG A 3 9.70 -10.93 21.94
N ASP A 4 8.81 -11.57 22.69
CA ASP A 4 7.96 -12.63 22.12
C ASP A 4 7.21 -12.06 20.92
N LEU A 5 7.32 -12.77 19.80
CA LEU A 5 6.76 -12.37 18.52
C LEU A 5 5.44 -13.13 18.33
N THR A 6 4.32 -12.41 18.42
CA THR A 6 3.00 -12.90 18.01
C THR A 6 2.62 -12.21 16.72
N VAL A 7 2.31 -13.00 15.69
CA VAL A 7 1.94 -12.50 14.35
C VAL A 7 0.52 -12.97 14.03
N ASP A 8 -0.27 -12.06 13.45
CA ASP A 8 -1.58 -12.33 12.85
C ASP A 8 -1.44 -12.20 11.33
N THR A 9 -1.26 -13.34 10.65
CA THR A 9 -1.02 -13.38 9.19
C THR A 9 -2.28 -13.02 8.40
N ASP A 10 -3.45 -13.46 8.87
CA ASP A 10 -4.75 -13.03 8.33
C ASP A 10 -4.93 -11.51 8.43
N GLY A 11 -4.58 -10.92 9.59
CA GLY A 11 -4.60 -9.48 9.81
C GLY A 11 -3.64 -8.73 8.89
N LEU A 12 -2.45 -9.26 8.64
CA LEU A 12 -1.49 -8.71 7.68
C LEU A 12 -2.03 -8.74 6.24
N GLN A 13 -2.68 -9.82 5.84
CA GLN A 13 -3.29 -9.93 4.50
C GLN A 13 -4.49 -8.99 4.34
N ALA A 14 -5.34 -8.89 5.36
CA ALA A 14 -6.44 -7.94 5.37
C ALA A 14 -5.93 -6.49 5.26
N ALA A 15 -4.87 -6.15 6.00
CA ALA A 15 -4.24 -4.83 5.93
C ALA A 15 -3.57 -4.57 4.58
N ALA A 16 -2.97 -5.58 3.94
CA ALA A 16 -2.43 -5.49 2.59
C ALA A 16 -3.54 -5.18 1.58
N ALA A 17 -4.64 -5.94 1.60
CA ALA A 17 -5.78 -5.72 0.70
C ALA A 17 -6.42 -4.33 0.90
N GLY A 18 -6.61 -3.91 2.16
CA GLY A 18 -7.11 -2.58 2.49
C GLY A 18 -6.18 -1.45 2.01
N SER A 19 -4.87 -1.64 2.12
CA SER A 19 -3.86 -0.69 1.63
C SER A 19 -3.86 -0.61 0.10
N ALA A 20 -3.97 -1.75 -0.59
CA ALA A 20 -4.07 -1.78 -2.05
C ALA A 20 -5.31 -1.01 -2.54
N GLN A 21 -6.45 -1.17 -1.86
CA GLN A 21 -7.67 -0.42 -2.15
C GLN A 21 -7.48 1.09 -1.90
N ALA A 22 -6.89 1.46 -0.77
CA ALA A 22 -6.60 2.86 -0.46
C ALA A 22 -5.66 3.51 -1.50
N ALA A 23 -4.69 2.76 -2.04
CA ALA A 23 -3.82 3.25 -3.12
C ALA A 23 -4.62 3.59 -4.38
N ILE A 24 -5.61 2.76 -4.74
CA ILE A 24 -6.52 3.00 -5.88
C ILE A 24 -7.38 4.23 -5.62
N GLU A 25 -7.94 4.37 -4.42
CA GLU A 25 -8.74 5.53 -4.04
C GLU A 25 -7.94 6.84 -4.13
N VAL A 26 -6.71 6.85 -3.64
CA VAL A 26 -5.80 8.01 -3.73
C VAL A 26 -5.48 8.36 -5.19
N LEU A 27 -5.29 7.36 -6.03
CA LEU A 27 -5.02 7.56 -7.46
C LEU A 27 -6.23 8.20 -8.17
N ASN A 28 -7.43 7.71 -7.86
CA ASN A 28 -8.68 8.13 -8.50
C ASN A 28 -9.25 9.44 -7.94
N GLY A 29 -8.92 9.82 -6.72
CA GLY A 29 -9.54 10.94 -6.01
C GLY A 29 -9.23 12.35 -6.53
N GLY A 30 -8.51 12.50 -7.65
CA GLY A 30 -8.12 13.84 -8.13
C GLY A 30 -8.31 14.05 -9.63
N THR A 31 -9.56 14.22 -10.00
CA THR A 31 -9.97 14.83 -11.27
C THR A 31 -10.58 16.19 -10.99
N ALA A 32 -9.75 17.19 -10.68
CA ALA A 32 -10.13 18.56 -11.01
C ALA A 32 -9.88 18.68 -12.52
N GLY A 33 -10.96 18.70 -13.31
CA GLY A 33 -10.84 18.84 -14.76
C GLY A 33 -10.12 20.14 -15.09
N ALA A 34 -9.21 20.10 -16.06
CA ALA A 34 -8.50 21.30 -16.50
C ALA A 34 -9.52 22.37 -16.89
N THR A 35 -9.63 23.42 -16.09
CA THR A 35 -10.42 24.59 -16.46
C THR A 35 -9.63 25.30 -17.55
N ALA A 36 -10.01 25.05 -18.81
CA ALA A 36 -9.51 25.77 -19.96
C ALA A 36 -10.06 27.21 -19.92
N GLY A 37 -9.50 28.01 -19.01
CA GLY A 37 -9.77 29.44 -18.93
C GLY A 37 -8.77 30.24 -19.75
N THR A 38 -9.13 31.48 -20.06
CA THR A 38 -8.33 32.43 -20.84
C THR A 38 -7.55 33.43 -19.98
N ARG A 39 -7.55 33.25 -18.65
CA ARG A 39 -6.93 34.18 -17.70
C ARG A 39 -5.46 33.80 -17.47
N PRO A 40 -4.56 34.79 -17.27
CA PRO A 40 -3.15 34.50 -16.96
C PRO A 40 -2.94 33.60 -15.72
N SER A 41 -3.88 33.63 -14.76
CA SER A 41 -3.88 32.77 -13.57
C SER A 41 -4.04 31.28 -13.87
N ASP A 42 -4.65 30.93 -15.01
CA ASP A 42 -5.05 29.56 -15.34
C ASP A 42 -3.83 28.67 -15.61
N ALA A 43 -2.73 29.25 -16.12
CA ALA A 43 -1.46 28.56 -16.23
C ALA A 43 -0.89 28.16 -14.86
N GLY A 44 -1.07 29.02 -13.84
CA GLY A 44 -0.68 28.73 -12.46
C GLY A 44 -1.52 27.61 -11.85
N VAL A 45 -2.83 27.67 -12.04
CA VAL A 45 -3.77 26.62 -11.59
C VAL A 45 -3.43 25.28 -12.24
N ALA A 46 -3.22 25.25 -13.56
CA ALA A 46 -2.85 24.04 -14.27
C ALA A 46 -1.52 23.43 -13.77
N THR A 47 -0.56 24.28 -13.40
CA THR A 47 0.72 23.82 -12.82
C THR A 47 0.52 23.18 -11.44
N VAL A 48 -0.32 23.78 -10.60
CA VAL A 48 -0.65 23.23 -9.27
C VAL A 48 -1.42 21.92 -9.40
N ASP A 49 -2.39 21.84 -10.32
CA ASP A 49 -3.15 20.60 -10.59
C ASP A 49 -2.24 19.48 -11.08
N ALA A 50 -1.29 19.78 -11.98
CA ALA A 50 -0.29 18.83 -12.44
C ALA A 50 0.63 18.35 -11.29
N ALA A 51 1.07 19.26 -10.42
CA ALA A 51 1.87 18.91 -9.25
C ALA A 51 1.08 18.03 -8.26
N ALA A 52 -0.21 18.36 -8.03
CA ALA A 52 -1.10 17.56 -7.19
C ALA A 52 -1.34 16.16 -7.77
N ALA A 53 -1.50 16.05 -9.09
CA ALA A 53 -1.61 14.75 -9.77
C ALA A 53 -0.33 13.92 -9.62
N ALA A 54 0.84 14.53 -9.81
CA ALA A 54 2.11 13.85 -9.62
C ALA A 54 2.31 13.37 -8.17
N LEU A 55 1.90 14.18 -7.18
CA LEU A 55 1.95 13.81 -5.77
C LEU A 55 1.03 12.62 -5.46
N ARG A 56 -0.20 12.62 -5.96
CA ARG A 56 -1.15 11.51 -5.79
C ARG A 56 -0.59 10.20 -6.34
N VAL A 57 -0.01 10.23 -7.54
CA VAL A 57 0.66 9.06 -8.12
C VAL A 57 1.78 8.55 -7.21
N ARG A 58 2.60 9.45 -6.67
CA ARG A 58 3.68 9.07 -5.74
C ARG A 58 3.14 8.46 -4.44
N GLN A 59 2.07 9.05 -3.88
CA GLN A 59 1.44 8.55 -2.66
C GLN A 59 0.80 7.18 -2.87
N ALA A 60 0.02 7.00 -3.94
CA ALA A 60 -0.57 5.72 -4.30
C ALA A 60 0.48 4.61 -4.44
N ARG A 61 1.60 4.88 -5.14
CA ARG A 61 2.71 3.92 -5.27
C ARG A 61 3.35 3.55 -3.93
N ARG A 62 3.50 4.51 -3.04
CA ARG A 62 4.06 4.24 -1.70
C ARG A 62 3.12 3.34 -0.89
N ILE A 63 1.81 3.60 -0.93
CA ILE A 63 0.82 2.77 -0.24
C ILE A 63 0.80 1.36 -0.83
N ALA A 64 0.85 1.23 -2.16
CA ALA A 64 0.94 -0.07 -2.82
C ALA A 64 2.18 -0.86 -2.38
N GLY A 65 3.35 -0.22 -2.31
CA GLY A 65 4.56 -0.90 -1.82
C GLY A 65 4.48 -1.32 -0.35
N GLN A 66 3.72 -0.60 0.48
CA GLN A 66 3.42 -1.03 1.86
C GLN A 66 2.49 -2.25 1.86
N ALA A 67 1.48 -2.29 1.00
CA ALA A 67 0.61 -3.45 0.81
C ALA A 67 1.41 -4.71 0.43
N ASP A 68 2.32 -4.59 -0.55
CA ASP A 68 3.18 -5.68 -1.00
C ASP A 68 4.07 -6.20 0.14
N SER A 69 4.59 -5.29 0.96
CA SER A 69 5.42 -5.64 2.12
C SER A 69 4.63 -6.41 3.17
N LEU A 70 3.39 -6.00 3.46
CA LEU A 70 2.52 -6.69 4.41
C LEU A 70 2.15 -8.10 3.91
N SER A 71 1.84 -8.23 2.62
CA SER A 71 1.51 -9.52 2.03
C SER A 71 2.71 -10.48 2.01
N SER A 72 3.88 -9.97 1.63
CA SER A 72 5.13 -10.75 1.65
C SER A 72 5.50 -11.19 3.06
N ALA A 73 5.30 -10.32 4.05
CA ALA A 73 5.54 -10.65 5.45
C ALA A 73 4.58 -11.75 5.96
N SER A 74 3.28 -11.65 5.63
CA SER A 74 2.31 -12.69 5.97
C SER A 74 2.74 -14.05 5.43
N ALA A 75 3.04 -14.13 4.13
CA ALA A 75 3.45 -15.38 3.50
C ALA A 75 4.73 -15.96 4.13
N GLY A 76 5.69 -15.11 4.49
CA GLY A 76 6.91 -15.54 5.16
C GLY A 76 6.65 -16.11 6.56
N TYR A 77 5.70 -15.56 7.31
CA TYR A 77 5.33 -16.08 8.62
C TYR A 77 4.52 -17.38 8.53
N ASP A 78 3.58 -17.48 7.58
CA ASP A 78 2.81 -18.72 7.36
C ASP A 78 3.74 -19.88 6.95
N ASP A 79 4.72 -19.63 6.08
CA ASP A 79 5.72 -20.62 5.67
C ASP A 79 6.61 -21.05 6.84
N THR A 80 7.04 -20.09 7.67
CA THR A 80 7.84 -20.38 8.86
C THR A 80 7.06 -21.25 9.85
N ASP A 81 5.79 -20.94 10.11
CA ASP A 81 4.94 -21.69 11.04
C ASP A 81 4.66 -23.11 10.52
N GLY A 82 4.31 -23.23 9.23
CA GLY A 82 4.10 -24.51 8.57
C GLY A 82 5.34 -25.41 8.58
N SER A 83 6.50 -24.89 8.18
CA SER A 83 7.75 -25.66 8.21
C SER A 83 8.15 -26.06 9.62
N SER A 84 7.92 -25.20 10.61
CA SER A 84 8.23 -25.51 12.02
C SER A 84 7.31 -26.61 12.56
N ALA A 85 6.02 -26.58 12.21
CA ALA A 85 5.06 -27.61 12.60
C ALA A 85 5.40 -28.98 11.98
N ASP A 86 5.84 -29.00 10.71
CA ASP A 86 6.32 -30.21 10.03
C ASP A 86 7.56 -30.79 10.72
N ASP A 87 8.57 -29.95 11.00
CA ASP A 87 9.80 -30.36 11.69
C ASP A 87 9.49 -30.97 13.08
N ILE A 88 8.59 -30.33 13.84
CA ILE A 88 8.16 -30.84 15.14
C ILE A 88 7.45 -32.19 15.00
N SER A 89 6.58 -32.33 13.99
CA SER A 89 5.81 -33.55 13.75
C SER A 89 6.68 -34.76 13.39
N VAL A 90 7.83 -34.52 12.76
CA VAL A 90 8.80 -35.58 12.41
C VAL A 90 9.71 -35.95 13.59
N THR A 91 9.83 -35.09 14.59
CA THR A 91 10.69 -35.31 15.77
C THR A 91 9.97 -36.08 16.89
N MET A 92 8.64 -36.22 16.82
CA MET A 92 7.78 -36.96 17.76
C MET A 92 7.50 -38.39 17.30
#